data_AF-A0A7S1FQG0-F1
#
_entry.id   AF-A0A7S1FQG0-F1
#
_cell.length_a   1.000
_cell.length_b   1.000
_cell.length_c   1.000
_cell.angle_alpha   90.00
_cell.angle_beta   90.00
_cell.angle_gamma   90.00
#
_symmetry.space_group_name_H-M   'P 1'
#
loop_
_entity.id
_entity.type
_entity.pdbx_description
1 polymer ?
#
loop_
_entity_poly.entity_id
_entity_poly.type
_entity_poly.pdbx_seq_one_letter_code
_entity_poly.pdbx_strand_id
1 'polypeptide(L)'
;GARRWDPALGAPVNEEDTAATLLAFSSNAAFGVAFLAGVEMRRGEEEDYLALWRYVGWILGVRVDGGGQRGGALPRPLDPCGPGPAAPAPVRRSRALLQSVVHHLLDPDASSAEVAHHLLRVGRDRPEPGAPPSNWFYFRALQCRRFVGDPLADALRLPRHPRPLARVGLRCASTFYLAVVRACTLAAMFVGPFRRYMVVRT
;
A
#
# COMPACT_ATOMS: atom_id res chain seq x y z
N GLY A 1 24.18 10.14 -12.05
CA GLY A 1 24.87 8.96 -12.60
C GLY A 1 23.84 7.88 -12.84
N ALA A 2 23.76 7.32 -14.04
CA ALA A 2 22.79 6.29 -14.38
C ALA A 2 23.19 4.97 -13.70
N ARG A 3 22.51 4.59 -12.61
CA ARG A 3 22.60 3.21 -12.11
C ARG A 3 22.05 2.29 -13.20
N ARG A 4 22.82 1.25 -13.55
CA ARG A 4 22.42 0.25 -14.54
C ARG A 4 21.76 -0.92 -13.82
N TRP A 5 20.68 -1.45 -14.40
CA TRP A 5 20.03 -2.66 -13.90
C TRP A 5 21.03 -3.82 -13.82
N ASP A 6 20.99 -4.58 -12.73
CA ASP A 6 21.79 -5.78 -12.57
C ASP A 6 21.10 -6.97 -13.27
N PRO A 7 21.68 -7.53 -14.35
CA PRO A 7 21.09 -8.66 -15.06
C PRO A 7 20.90 -9.91 -14.19
N ALA A 8 21.61 -10.04 -13.06
CA ALA A 8 21.45 -11.15 -12.13
C ALA A 8 20.06 -11.19 -11.46
N LEU A 9 19.35 -10.04 -11.43
CA LEU A 9 17.99 -9.91 -10.93
C LEU A 9 16.93 -10.35 -11.96
N GLY A 10 17.34 -10.79 -13.14
CA GLY A 10 16.43 -11.21 -14.21
C GLY A 10 15.88 -10.06 -15.05
N ALA A 11 14.72 -10.29 -15.66
CA ALA A 11 14.05 -9.30 -16.49
C ALA A 11 13.31 -8.28 -15.62
N PRO A 12 13.52 -6.96 -15.83
CA PRO A 12 12.84 -5.95 -15.03
C PRO A 12 11.35 -5.90 -15.36
N VAL A 13 10.51 -5.67 -14.34
CA VAL A 13 9.04 -5.50 -14.47
C VAL A 13 8.40 -6.71 -15.14
N ASN A 14 8.60 -7.87 -14.52
CA ASN A 14 7.97 -9.11 -14.96
C ASN A 14 6.49 -9.19 -14.48
N GLU A 15 5.81 -10.29 -14.80
CA GLU A 15 4.41 -10.50 -14.39
C GLU A 15 4.24 -10.54 -12.86
N GLU A 16 5.19 -11.14 -12.14
CA GLU A 16 5.20 -11.21 -10.67
C GLU A 16 5.37 -9.82 -10.04
N ASP A 17 6.29 -9.00 -10.55
CA ASP A 17 6.50 -7.62 -10.10
C ASP A 17 5.23 -6.78 -10.29
N THR A 18 4.57 -6.96 -11.44
CA THR A 18 3.32 -6.26 -11.77
C THR A 18 2.18 -6.74 -10.88
N ALA A 19 2.08 -8.04 -10.60
CA ALA A 19 1.09 -8.60 -9.70
C ALA A 19 1.30 -8.16 -8.24
N ALA A 20 2.55 -8.14 -7.76
CA ALA A 20 2.91 -7.62 -6.44
C ALA A 20 2.51 -6.14 -6.31
N THR A 21 2.84 -5.33 -7.32
CA THR A 21 2.45 -3.93 -7.38
C THR A 21 0.92 -3.77 -7.39
N LEU A 22 0.20 -4.60 -8.16
CA LEU A 22 -1.25 -4.59 -8.20
C LEU A 22 -1.89 -4.91 -6.85
N LEU A 23 -1.32 -5.86 -6.10
CA LEU A 23 -1.76 -6.20 -4.74
C LEU A 23 -1.47 -5.08 -3.73
N ALA A 24 -0.37 -4.35 -3.92
CA ALA A 24 -0.02 -3.19 -3.10
C ALA A 24 -0.99 -2.00 -3.29
N PHE A 25 -1.59 -1.85 -4.47
CA PHE A 25 -2.61 -0.83 -4.74
C PHE A 25 -4.06 -1.29 -4.54
N SER A 26 -4.30 -2.60 -4.57
CA SER A 26 -5.63 -3.18 -4.36
C SER A 26 -5.81 -3.66 -2.91
N SER A 27 -5.37 -4.87 -2.59
CA SER A 27 -5.58 -5.50 -1.28
C SER A 27 -5.02 -4.69 -0.11
N ASN A 28 -3.81 -4.14 -0.27
CA ASN A 28 -3.20 -3.32 0.78
C ASN A 28 -3.93 -1.98 0.97
N ALA A 29 -4.44 -1.38 -0.12
CA ALA A 29 -5.23 -0.15 -0.03
C ALA A 29 -6.60 -0.41 0.64
N ALA A 30 -7.29 -1.50 0.29
CA ALA A 30 -8.53 -1.91 0.95
C ALA A 30 -8.30 -2.15 2.45
N PHE A 31 -7.20 -2.80 2.82
CA PHE A 31 -6.79 -2.94 4.22
C PHE A 31 -6.54 -1.58 4.89
N GLY A 32 -5.85 -0.66 4.22
CA GLY A 32 -5.61 0.70 4.72
C GLY A 32 -6.90 1.49 4.96
N VAL A 33 -7.88 1.38 4.07
CA VAL A 33 -9.21 1.99 4.23
C VAL A 33 -9.93 1.41 5.44
N ALA A 34 -9.98 0.08 5.57
CA ALA A 34 -10.61 -0.60 6.70
C ALA A 34 -9.92 -0.22 8.03
N PHE A 35 -8.59 -0.14 8.04
CA PHE A 35 -7.80 0.30 9.19
C PHE A 35 -8.14 1.74 9.60
N LEU A 36 -8.23 2.66 8.64
CA LEU A 36 -8.54 4.08 8.88
C LEU A 36 -9.99 4.29 9.34
N ALA A 37 -10.95 3.62 8.71
CA ALA A 37 -12.35 3.68 9.10
C ALA A 37 -12.60 2.96 10.44
N GLY A 38 -11.78 1.94 10.73
CA GLY A 38 -11.94 1.04 11.87
C GLY A 38 -13.21 0.19 11.80
N VAL A 39 -13.71 -0.04 10.58
CA VAL A 39 -14.79 -0.96 10.24
C VAL A 39 -14.39 -1.68 8.95
N GLU A 40 -14.76 -2.95 8.81
CA GLU A 40 -14.51 -3.69 7.58
C GLU A 40 -15.44 -3.22 6.47
N MET A 41 -14.93 -3.26 5.23
CA MET A 41 -15.75 -3.02 4.03
C MET A 41 -16.76 -4.16 3.87
N ARG A 42 -17.91 -3.87 3.25
CA ARG A 42 -18.84 -4.95 2.92
C ARG A 42 -18.17 -5.87 1.92
N ARG A 43 -18.37 -7.18 2.08
CA ARG A 43 -17.78 -8.20 1.22
C ARG A 43 -17.99 -7.91 -0.28
N GLY A 44 -19.21 -7.52 -0.68
CA GLY A 44 -19.50 -7.17 -2.08
C GLY A 44 -18.73 -5.95 -2.59
N GLU A 45 -18.58 -4.90 -1.76
CA GLU A 45 -17.81 -3.70 -2.14
C GLU A 45 -16.32 -4.02 -2.30
N GLU A 46 -15.77 -4.89 -1.46
CA GLU A 46 -14.39 -5.34 -1.56
C GLU A 46 -14.17 -6.24 -2.79
N GLU A 47 -15.13 -7.12 -3.09
CA GLU A 47 -15.12 -7.96 -4.30
C GLU A 47 -15.21 -7.11 -5.58
N ASP A 48 -16.08 -6.09 -5.62
CA ASP A 48 -16.20 -5.15 -6.74
C ASP A 48 -14.93 -4.32 -6.93
N TYR A 49 -14.33 -3.86 -5.83
CA TYR A 49 -13.05 -3.15 -5.86
C TYR A 49 -11.91 -4.02 -6.40
N LEU A 50 -11.84 -5.29 -5.99
CA LEU A 50 -10.88 -6.24 -6.53
C LEU A 50 -11.14 -6.58 -8.01
N ALA A 51 -12.41 -6.64 -8.43
CA ALA A 51 -12.76 -6.85 -9.84
C ALA A 51 -12.26 -5.71 -10.73
N LEU A 52 -12.40 -4.45 -10.27
CA LEU A 52 -11.81 -3.29 -10.94
C LEU A 52 -10.29 -3.43 -11.08
N TRP A 53 -9.60 -3.74 -9.98
CA TRP A 53 -8.15 -3.90 -10.02
C TRP A 53 -7.69 -5.12 -10.84
N ARG A 54 -8.48 -6.19 -10.88
CA ARG A 54 -8.24 -7.33 -11.79
C ARG A 54 -8.28 -6.88 -13.25
N TYR A 55 -9.24 -6.03 -13.62
CA TYR A 55 -9.32 -5.46 -14.96
C TYR A 55 -8.14 -4.53 -15.28
N VAL A 56 -7.74 -3.67 -14.33
CA VAL A 56 -6.53 -2.85 -14.48
C VAL A 56 -5.29 -3.72 -14.67
N GLY A 57 -5.14 -4.78 -13.87
CA GLY A 57 -4.04 -5.75 -14.01
C GLY A 57 -4.01 -6.41 -15.37
N TRP A 58 -5.17 -6.78 -15.91
CA TRP A 58 -5.29 -7.34 -17.27
C TRP A 58 -4.83 -6.34 -18.34
N ILE A 59 -5.18 -5.06 -18.22
CA ILE A 59 -4.67 -4.01 -19.12
C ILE A 59 -3.14 -3.88 -19.01
N LEU A 60 -2.59 -4.01 -17.80
CA LEU A 60 -1.15 -3.98 -17.55
C LEU A 60 -0.42 -5.27 -17.96
N GLY A 61 -1.13 -6.26 -18.52
CA GLY A 61 -0.56 -7.50 -19.04
C GLY A 61 -0.46 -8.65 -18.03
N VAL A 62 -1.03 -8.51 -16.83
CA VAL A 62 -1.13 -9.62 -15.86
C VAL A 62 -2.14 -10.64 -16.37
N ARG A 63 -1.75 -11.90 -16.44
CA ARG A 63 -2.63 -12.94 -16.97
C ARG A 63 -3.73 -13.27 -15.96
N VAL A 64 -4.94 -13.43 -16.48
CA VAL A 64 -6.13 -13.77 -15.70
C VAL A 64 -6.59 -15.19 -16.03
N ASP A 65 -7.13 -15.90 -15.05
CA ASP A 65 -7.76 -17.19 -15.28
C ASP A 65 -9.09 -16.97 -16.02
N GLY A 66 -9.10 -17.28 -17.31
CA GLY A 66 -10.28 -17.19 -18.19
C GLY A 66 -11.18 -18.43 -18.21
N GLY A 67 -11.03 -19.35 -17.24
CA GLY A 67 -11.86 -20.57 -17.17
C GLY A 67 -11.62 -21.60 -18.29
N GLY A 68 -10.64 -21.41 -19.17
CA GLY A 68 -10.48 -22.27 -20.35
C GLY A 68 -9.04 -22.37 -20.86
N GLN A 69 -8.19 -23.14 -20.19
CA GLN A 69 -7.10 -23.87 -20.86
C GLN A 69 -6.96 -25.25 -20.21
N ARG A 70 -7.77 -26.20 -20.67
CA ARG A 70 -7.43 -27.63 -20.63
C ARG A 70 -6.57 -27.90 -21.88
N GLY A 71 -5.25 -27.79 -21.79
CA GLY A 71 -4.37 -28.29 -22.87
C GLY A 71 -3.08 -27.55 -23.21
N GLY A 72 -2.69 -26.49 -22.48
CA GLY A 72 -1.39 -25.83 -22.70
C GLY A 72 -0.34 -26.25 -21.67
N ALA A 73 0.90 -26.49 -22.09
CA ALA A 73 2.03 -26.81 -21.20
C ALA A 73 2.51 -25.63 -20.32
N LEU A 74 1.84 -24.48 -20.37
CA LEU A 74 2.19 -23.28 -19.62
C LEU A 74 1.60 -23.34 -18.20
N PRO A 75 2.34 -22.84 -17.19
CA PRO A 75 1.81 -22.70 -15.84
C PRO A 75 0.52 -21.90 -15.82
N ARG A 76 -0.36 -22.24 -14.88
CA ARG A 76 -1.59 -21.49 -14.61
C ARG A 76 -1.24 -20.03 -14.29
N PRO A 77 -2.00 -19.05 -14.81
CA PRO A 77 -1.72 -17.65 -14.54
C PRO A 77 -1.89 -17.31 -13.05
N LEU A 78 -1.14 -16.32 -12.57
CA LEU A 78 -1.14 -15.92 -11.17
C LEU A 78 -2.50 -15.34 -10.75
N ASP A 79 -3.14 -14.54 -11.61
CA ASP A 79 -4.44 -13.87 -11.40
C ASP A 79 -4.64 -13.37 -9.95
N PRO A 80 -3.86 -12.36 -9.51
CA PRO A 80 -3.70 -11.99 -8.11
C PRO A 80 -4.99 -11.48 -7.46
N CYS A 81 -5.88 -10.86 -8.24
CA CYS A 81 -7.17 -10.34 -7.80
C CYS A 81 -8.36 -11.25 -8.20
N GLY A 82 -8.08 -12.44 -8.73
CA GLY A 82 -9.09 -13.37 -9.23
C GLY A 82 -9.65 -14.34 -8.19
N PRO A 83 -10.79 -14.98 -8.49
CA PRO A 83 -11.51 -15.87 -7.56
C PRO A 83 -10.73 -17.13 -7.18
N GLY A 84 -9.80 -17.60 -8.03
CA GLY A 84 -8.94 -18.75 -7.78
C GLY A 84 -9.50 -20.12 -8.21
N PRO A 85 -8.72 -21.20 -8.00
CA PRO A 85 -9.00 -22.54 -8.55
C PRO A 85 -10.17 -23.31 -7.95
N ALA A 86 -10.34 -23.22 -6.63
CA ALA A 86 -11.05 -24.24 -5.86
C ALA A 86 -12.34 -23.72 -5.20
N ALA A 87 -12.45 -22.42 -4.97
CA ALA A 87 -13.65 -21.74 -4.49
C ALA A 87 -13.52 -20.23 -4.73
N PRO A 88 -14.60 -19.51 -5.12
CA PRO A 88 -14.54 -18.07 -5.35
C PRO A 88 -14.38 -17.32 -4.02
N ALA A 89 -13.13 -17.03 -3.68
CA ALA A 89 -12.76 -16.25 -2.50
C ALA A 89 -11.67 -15.22 -2.85
N PRO A 90 -11.95 -14.28 -3.77
CA PRO A 90 -10.96 -13.35 -4.31
C PRO A 90 -10.30 -12.52 -3.21
N VAL A 91 -11.07 -12.05 -2.22
CA VAL A 91 -10.56 -11.26 -1.09
C VAL A 91 -9.51 -12.04 -0.29
N ARG A 92 -9.86 -13.23 0.19
CA ARG A 92 -8.96 -14.07 1.00
C ARG A 92 -7.70 -14.42 0.21
N ARG A 93 -7.84 -14.78 -1.07
CA ARG A 93 -6.73 -15.14 -1.93
C ARG A 93 -5.79 -13.96 -2.18
N SER A 94 -6.32 -12.80 -2.52
CA SER A 94 -5.51 -11.61 -2.79
C SER A 94 -4.73 -11.17 -1.54
N ARG A 95 -5.35 -11.22 -0.36
CA ARG A 95 -4.67 -10.96 0.92
C ARG A 95 -3.57 -11.98 1.22
N ALA A 96 -3.83 -13.28 1.00
CA ALA A 96 -2.83 -14.33 1.20
C ALA A 96 -1.64 -14.18 0.22
N LEU A 97 -1.90 -13.86 -1.04
CA LEU A 97 -0.85 -13.57 -2.02
C LEU A 97 -0.03 -12.34 -1.63
N LEU A 98 -0.69 -11.25 -1.22
CA LEU A 98 -0.01 -10.06 -0.72
C LEU A 98 0.89 -10.40 0.48
N GLN A 99 0.39 -11.19 1.44
CA GLN A 99 1.19 -11.62 2.59
C GLN A 99 2.40 -12.46 2.16
N SER A 100 2.21 -13.37 1.19
CA SER A 100 3.30 -14.15 0.61
C SER A 100 4.37 -13.24 -0.02
N VAL A 101 3.96 -12.26 -0.84
CA VAL A 101 4.86 -11.28 -1.45
C VAL A 101 5.63 -10.51 -0.36
N VAL A 102 4.92 -10.00 0.65
CA VAL A 102 5.53 -9.22 1.75
C VAL A 102 6.52 -10.06 2.56
N HIS A 103 6.29 -11.35 2.75
CA HIS A 103 7.17 -12.20 3.55
C HIS A 103 8.33 -12.82 2.77
N HIS A 104 8.20 -13.00 1.45
CA HIS A 104 9.16 -13.77 0.66
C HIS A 104 9.89 -12.97 -0.42
N LEU A 105 9.30 -11.87 -0.89
CA LEU A 105 9.88 -11.05 -1.97
C LEU A 105 10.34 -9.68 -1.49
N LEU A 106 9.70 -9.15 -0.45
CA LEU A 106 9.98 -7.81 0.04
C LEU A 106 11.21 -7.79 0.95
N ASP A 107 12.37 -7.53 0.35
CA ASP A 107 13.65 -7.37 1.05
C ASP A 107 14.23 -5.95 0.83
N PRO A 108 14.03 -5.02 1.78
CA PRO A 108 14.46 -3.63 1.62
C PRO A 108 15.98 -3.50 1.57
N ASP A 109 16.48 -2.90 0.49
CA ASP A 109 17.90 -2.63 0.27
C ASP A 109 18.25 -1.14 0.47
N ALA A 110 19.51 -0.80 0.20
CA ALA A 110 19.98 0.58 0.27
C ALA A 110 19.22 1.52 -0.69
N SER A 111 18.87 1.02 -1.89
CA SER A 111 18.12 1.79 -2.88
C SER A 111 16.68 2.07 -2.41
N SER A 112 16.04 1.08 -1.79
CA SER A 112 14.70 1.18 -1.20
C SER A 112 14.67 2.22 -0.08
N ALA A 113 15.67 2.19 0.81
CA ALA A 113 15.81 3.19 1.86
C ALA A 113 16.00 4.60 1.28
N GLU A 114 16.83 4.77 0.25
CA GLU A 114 17.04 6.04 -0.43
C GLU A 114 15.74 6.60 -1.02
N VAL A 115 15.00 5.79 -1.79
CA VAL A 115 13.70 6.17 -2.38
C VAL A 115 12.69 6.55 -1.30
N ALA A 116 12.57 5.75 -0.23
CA ALA A 116 11.67 6.05 0.87
C ALA A 116 11.99 7.42 1.52
N HIS A 117 13.26 7.70 1.78
CA HIS A 117 13.69 8.99 2.35
C HIS A 117 13.41 10.15 1.40
N HIS A 118 13.58 9.96 0.09
CA HIS A 118 13.23 10.96 -0.91
C HIS A 118 11.73 11.25 -0.91
N LEU A 119 10.88 10.22 -0.98
CA LEU A 119 9.42 10.36 -0.98
C LEU A 119 8.92 11.09 0.27
N LEU A 120 9.50 10.82 1.44
CA LEU A 120 9.14 11.49 2.69
C LEU A 120 9.45 13.00 2.68
N ARG A 121 10.41 13.44 1.85
CA ARG A 121 10.80 14.85 1.69
C ARG A 121 10.02 15.58 0.57
N VAL A 122 9.27 14.88 -0.28
CA VAL A 122 8.54 15.49 -1.39
C VAL A 122 7.42 16.43 -0.89
N GLY A 123 7.35 17.66 -1.40
CA GLY A 123 6.16 18.52 -1.28
C GLY A 123 6.26 19.74 -0.36
N ARG A 124 7.35 19.95 0.38
CA ARG A 124 7.68 21.25 1.01
C ARG A 124 9.17 21.39 1.23
N ASP A 125 9.70 22.55 0.86
CA ASP A 125 11.07 23.06 0.96
C ASP A 125 12.16 22.05 0.60
N ARG A 126 12.98 22.35 -0.43
CA ARG A 126 14.28 21.69 -0.56
C ARG A 126 15.08 22.09 0.67
N PRO A 127 15.34 21.20 1.65
CA PRO A 127 16.14 21.58 2.78
C PRO A 127 17.55 21.89 2.28
N GLU A 128 18.19 22.90 2.85
CA GLU A 128 19.61 23.18 2.63
C GLU A 128 20.44 21.90 2.87
N PRO A 129 21.49 21.64 2.07
CA PRO A 129 22.36 20.49 2.28
C PRO A 129 22.89 20.45 3.73
N GLY A 130 22.59 19.37 4.46
CA GLY A 130 23.03 19.20 5.84
C GLY A 130 22.07 19.73 6.92
N ALA A 131 20.96 20.38 6.55
CA ALA A 131 19.95 20.78 7.52
C ALA A 131 19.29 19.54 8.19
N PRO A 132 18.98 19.60 9.50
CA PRO A 132 18.29 18.51 10.18
C PRO A 132 16.89 18.28 9.58
N PRO A 133 16.38 17.04 9.58
CA PRO A 133 15.05 16.76 9.06
C PRO A 133 13.98 17.56 9.82
N SER A 134 13.00 18.10 9.08
CA SER A 134 11.92 18.87 9.67
C SER A 134 10.98 18.01 10.53
N ASN A 135 10.21 18.64 11.42
CA ASN A 135 9.15 17.95 12.17
C ASN A 135 8.13 17.26 11.25
N TRP A 136 7.89 17.81 10.06
CA TRP A 136 7.01 17.22 9.06
C TRP A 136 7.57 15.91 8.49
N PHE A 137 8.88 15.87 8.23
CA PHE A 137 9.54 14.64 7.83
C PHE A 137 9.40 13.55 8.91
N TYR A 138 9.64 13.89 10.18
CA TYR A 138 9.46 12.94 11.30
C TYR A 138 7.99 12.53 11.49
N PHE A 139 7.04 13.43 11.26
CA PHE A 139 5.62 13.11 11.28
C PHE A 139 5.28 12.07 10.21
N ARG A 140 5.75 12.26 8.97
CA ARG A 140 5.53 11.29 7.88
C ARG A 140 6.21 9.95 8.14
N ALA A 141 7.45 9.96 8.63
CA ALA A 141 8.16 8.74 9.04
C ALA A 141 7.40 7.98 10.15
N LEU A 142 6.80 8.71 11.09
CA LEU A 142 5.93 8.13 12.12
C LEU A 142 4.65 7.53 11.51
N GLN A 143 4.01 8.20 10.55
CA GLN A 143 2.85 7.64 9.86
C GLN A 143 3.20 6.36 9.13
N CYS A 144 4.29 6.33 8.35
CA CYS A 144 4.78 5.10 7.70
C CYS A 144 4.93 3.97 8.72
N ARG A 145 5.62 4.21 9.85
CA ARG A 145 5.76 3.24 10.94
C ARG A 145 4.44 2.69 11.46
N ARG A 146 3.37 3.50 11.51
CA ARG A 146 2.04 3.05 11.96
C ARG A 146 1.32 2.18 10.94
N PHE A 147 1.50 2.44 9.64
CA PHE A 147 0.85 1.69 8.57
C PHE A 147 1.59 0.41 8.20
N VAL A 148 2.92 0.47 8.06
CA VAL A 148 3.73 -0.68 7.64
C VAL A 148 4.34 -1.47 8.80
N GLY A 149 4.30 -0.93 10.02
CA GLY A 149 4.89 -1.53 11.21
C GLY A 149 6.37 -1.16 11.43
N ASP A 150 6.84 -1.38 12.66
CA ASP A 150 8.24 -1.12 13.03
C ASP A 150 9.26 -1.97 12.27
N PRO A 151 9.07 -3.29 12.01
CA PRO A 151 10.08 -4.10 11.33
C PRO A 151 10.43 -3.58 9.93
N LEU A 152 9.42 -3.33 9.09
CA LEU A 152 9.64 -2.82 7.74
C LEU A 152 10.16 -1.37 7.74
N ALA A 153 9.68 -0.54 8.66
CA ALA A 153 10.20 0.82 8.80
C ALA A 153 11.65 0.88 9.30
N ASP A 154 12.05 -0.05 10.17
CA ASP A 154 13.42 -0.20 10.63
C ASP A 154 14.32 -0.72 9.49
N ALA A 155 13.84 -1.67 8.68
CA ALA A 155 14.53 -2.13 7.46
C ALA A 155 14.74 -1.01 6.43
N LEU A 156 13.74 -0.13 6.25
CA LEU A 156 13.84 1.09 5.44
C LEU A 156 14.66 2.23 6.10
N ARG A 157 15.22 1.99 7.29
CA ARG A 157 16.04 2.93 8.05
C ARG A 157 15.33 4.25 8.36
N LEU A 158 14.01 4.23 8.54
CA LEU A 158 13.23 5.44 8.80
C LEU A 158 13.57 6.00 10.18
N PRO A 159 14.02 7.26 10.32
CA PRO A 159 14.48 7.74 11.61
C PRO A 159 13.31 8.07 12.55
N ARG A 160 13.54 7.88 13.84
CA ARG A 160 12.68 8.39 14.91
C ARG A 160 13.16 9.78 15.32
N HIS A 161 12.25 10.65 15.78
CA HIS A 161 12.62 11.99 16.23
C HIS A 161 13.69 11.91 17.35
N PRO A 162 14.77 12.71 17.37
CA PRO A 162 15.86 12.55 18.34
C PRO A 162 15.40 12.76 19.79
N ARG A 163 14.60 13.80 20.05
CA ARG A 163 14.10 14.14 21.39
C ARG A 163 12.90 13.28 21.80
N PRO A 164 12.88 12.65 23.00
CA PRO A 164 11.80 11.76 23.44
C PRO A 164 10.46 12.49 23.63
N LEU A 165 10.46 13.70 24.21
CA LEU A 165 9.24 14.49 24.41
C LEU A 165 8.55 14.83 23.08
N ALA A 166 9.32 15.18 22.05
CA ALA A 166 8.79 15.43 20.72
C ALA A 166 8.26 14.14 20.05
N ARG A 167 8.81 12.95 20.35
CA ARG A 167 8.22 11.68 19.90
C ARG A 167 6.81 11.50 20.48
N VAL A 168 6.63 11.78 21.77
CA VAL A 168 5.32 11.71 22.43
C VAL A 168 4.37 12.72 21.81
N GLY A 169 4.79 13.98 21.66
CA GLY A 169 3.99 15.02 21.00
C GLY A 169 3.55 14.64 19.58
N LEU A 170 4.47 14.13 18.75
CA LEU A 170 4.16 13.64 17.40
C LEU A 170 3.20 12.45 17.42
N ARG A 171 3.34 11.51 18.37
CA ARG A 171 2.41 10.39 18.55
C ARG A 171 1.01 10.87 18.94
N CYS A 172 0.91 11.83 19.85
CA CYS A 172 -0.36 12.44 20.23
C CYS A 172 -1.00 13.14 19.02
N ALA A 173 -0.25 13.97 18.29
CA ALA A 173 -0.74 14.65 17.10
C ALA A 173 -1.17 13.67 16.01
N SER A 174 -0.39 12.62 15.76
CA SER A 174 -0.71 11.55 14.80
C SER A 174 -1.99 10.80 15.20
N THR A 175 -2.14 10.44 16.48
CA THR A 175 -3.33 9.74 16.98
C THR A 175 -4.57 10.63 16.91
N PHE A 176 -4.45 11.91 17.27
CA PHE A 176 -5.52 12.88 17.12
C PHE A 176 -5.93 13.03 15.66
N TYR A 177 -4.97 13.18 14.74
CA TYR A 177 -5.23 13.25 13.30
C TYR A 177 -5.99 12.02 12.79
N LEU A 178 -5.55 10.81 13.14
CA LEU A 178 -6.23 9.58 12.73
C LEU A 178 -7.63 9.46 13.36
N ALA A 179 -7.82 9.92 14.60
CA ALA A 179 -9.13 9.94 15.24
C ALA A 179 -10.08 10.92 14.52
N VAL A 180 -9.59 12.09 14.11
CA VAL A 180 -10.36 13.06 13.31
C VAL A 180 -10.72 12.46 11.96
N VAL A 181 -9.77 11.88 11.22
CA VAL A 181 -10.03 11.20 9.95
C VAL A 181 -11.09 10.12 10.12
N ARG A 182 -10.95 9.27 11.15
CA ARG A 182 -11.93 8.22 11.46
C ARG A 182 -13.32 8.79 11.76
N ALA A 183 -13.41 9.84 12.58
CA ALA A 183 -14.68 10.50 12.88
C ALA A 183 -15.33 11.08 11.62
N CYS A 184 -14.55 11.75 10.75
CA CYS A 184 -15.03 12.26 9.46
C CYS A 184 -15.49 11.12 8.53
N THR A 185 -14.76 10.01 8.45
CA THR A 185 -15.14 8.86 7.63
C THR A 185 -16.43 8.22 8.13
N LEU A 186 -16.57 8.01 9.45
CA LEU A 186 -17.81 7.50 10.05
C LEU A 186 -18.98 8.44 9.80
N ALA A 187 -18.79 9.76 10.00
CA ALA A 187 -19.80 10.76 9.68
C ALA A 187 -20.20 10.71 8.20
N ALA A 188 -19.25 10.55 7.27
CA ALA A 188 -19.52 10.42 5.84
C ALA A 188 -20.29 9.15 5.48
N MET A 189 -20.05 8.04 6.18
CA MET A 189 -20.76 6.79 5.93
C MET A 189 -22.21 6.84 6.43
N PHE A 190 -22.43 7.35 7.64
CA PHE A 190 -23.73 7.25 8.32
C PHE A 190 -24.61 8.52 8.19
N VAL A 191 -24.05 9.68 7.87
CA VAL A 191 -24.79 10.95 7.79
C VAL A 191 -24.94 11.36 6.32
N GLY A 192 -26.09 11.02 5.73
CA GLY A 192 -26.40 11.28 4.32
C GLY A 192 -26.18 12.73 3.83
N PRO A 193 -26.59 13.76 4.59
CA PRO A 193 -26.32 15.16 4.24
C PRO A 193 -24.83 15.50 4.22
N PHE A 194 -24.06 15.00 5.19
CA PHE A 194 -22.61 15.22 5.28
C PHE A 194 -21.87 14.53 4.12
N ARG A 195 -22.30 13.31 3.76
CA ARG A 195 -21.79 12.60 2.57
C ARG A 195 -21.95 13.43 1.31
N ARG A 196 -23.15 13.97 1.06
CA ARG A 196 -23.44 14.82 -0.10
C ARG A 196 -22.61 16.09 -0.09
N TYR A 197 -22.44 16.71 1.07
CA TYR A 197 -21.62 17.91 1.23
C TYR A 197 -20.14 17.67 0.87
N MET A 198 -19.55 16.54 1.30
CA MET A 198 -18.15 16.24 0.98
C MET A 198 -17.95 15.96 -0.51
N VAL A 199 -18.82 15.16 -1.13
CA VAL A 199 -18.68 14.76 -2.55
C VAL A 199 -18.79 15.96 -3.51
N VAL A 200 -19.57 16.97 -3.16
CA VAL A 200 -19.76 18.16 -4.03
C VAL A 200 -18.59 19.14 -3.94
N ARG A 201 -17.76 19.08 -2.88
CA ARG A 201 -16.63 20.00 -2.67
C ARG A 201 -15.26 19.42 -3.01
N THR A 202 -15.17 18.13 -3.29
CA THR A 202 -13.97 17.46 -3.84
C THR A 202 -14.00 17.51 -5.35
#